data_AF-A0A7C6FNV7-F1
#
_entry.id   AF-A0A7C6FNV7-F1
#
_cell.length_a   1.000
_cell.length_b   1.000
_cell.length_c   1.000
_cell.angle_alpha   90.00
_cell.angle_beta   90.00
_cell.angle_gamma   90.00
#
_symmetry.space_group_name_H-M   'P 1'
#
loop_
_entity.id
_entity.type
_entity.pdbx_description
1 polymer ?
#
loop_
_entity_poly.entity_id
_entity_poly.type
_entity_poly.pdbx_seq_one_letter_code
_entity_poly.pdbx_strand_id
1 'polypeptide(L)' 'MDLKAKKVFLMDMDGTFYLGNTIIPGSLDFIDRLQKNGKSFYFL' A
#
# COMPACT_ATOMS: atom_id res chain seq x y z
N MET A 1 -9.83 -2.41 15.59
CA MET A 1 -8.64 -3.10 15.06
C MET A 1 -7.48 -2.12 15.07
N ASP A 2 -6.33 -2.49 15.65
CA ASP A 2 -5.13 -1.64 15.58
C ASP A 2 -4.36 -1.93 14.28
N LEU A 3 -4.22 -0.91 13.44
CA LEU A 3 -3.46 -0.97 12.19
C LEU A 3 -1.95 -1.03 12.45
N LYS A 4 -1.47 -0.47 13.56
CA LYS A 4 -0.04 -0.45 13.89
C LYS A 4 0.48 -1.85 14.20
N ALA A 5 -0.36 -2.70 14.77
CA ALA A 5 -0.04 -4.09 15.08
C ALA A 5 -0.01 -5.02 13.85
N LYS A 6 -0.48 -4.57 12.67
CA LYS A 6 -0.48 -5.39 11.45
C LYS A 6 0.93 -5.45 10.85
N LYS A 7 1.33 -6.65 10.42
CA LYS A 7 2.65 -6.93 9.84
C LYS A 7 2.65 -6.96 8.31
N VAL A 8 1.50 -7.28 7.70
CA VAL A 8 1.35 -7.50 6.26
C VAL A 8 0.13 -6.75 5.74
N PHE A 9 0.28 -6.08 4.60
CA PHE A 9 -0.78 -5.43 3.85
C PHE A 9 -0.93 -6.11 2.49
N LEU A 10 -2.09 -6.70 2.21
CA LEU A 10 -2.43 -7.16 0.86
C LEU A 10 -3.18 -6.04 0.14
N MET A 11 -2.79 -5.76 -1.11
CA MET A 11 -3.30 -4.62 -1.87
C MET A 11 -3.66 -5.05 -3.29
N ASP A 12 -4.76 -4.53 -3.80
CA ASP A 12 -5.08 -4.61 -5.23
C ASP A 12 -4.25 -3.59 -6.01
N MET A 13 -3.99 -3.82 -7.29
CA MET A 13 -3.22 -2.90 -8.13
C MET A 13 -4.14 -1.89 -8.82
N ASP A 14 -5.18 -2.37 -9.50
CA ASP A 14 -6.13 -1.51 -10.22
C ASP A 14 -7.24 -0.99 -9.29
N GLY A 15 -7.56 0.29 -9.41
CA GLY A 15 -8.49 1.00 -8.52
C GLY A 15 -7.90 1.37 -7.15
N THR A 16 -6.69 0.92 -6.82
CA THR A 16 -5.99 1.25 -5.54
C THR A 16 -4.65 1.96 -5.75
N PHE A 17 -3.80 1.44 -6.64
CA PHE A 17 -2.56 2.12 -7.04
C PHE A 17 -2.68 2.83 -8.37
N TYR A 18 -3.46 2.24 -9.28
CA TYR A 18 -3.66 2.75 -10.62
C TYR A 18 -5.14 3.03 -10.86
N LEU A 19 -5.45 4.14 -11.54
CA LEU A 19 -6.73 4.37 -12.19
C LEU A 19 -6.48 4.36 -13.70
N GLY A 20 -6.55 3.17 -14.30
CA GLY A 20 -6.06 2.94 -15.65
C GLY A 20 -4.54 3.12 -15.70
N ASN A 21 -4.05 4.10 -16.46
CA ASN A 21 -2.61 4.37 -16.59
C ASN A 21 -2.09 5.45 -15.62
N THR A 22 -2.93 5.95 -14.72
CA THR A 22 -2.56 7.03 -13.80
C THR A 22 -2.32 6.47 -12.41
N ILE A 23 -1.17 6.79 -11.80
CA ILE A 23 -0.91 6.47 -10.39
C ILE A 23 -1.79 7.36 -9.51
N ILE A 24 -2.50 6.75 -8.57
CA ILE A 24 -3.34 7.47 -7.62
C ILE A 24 -2.44 8.27 -6.66
N PRO A 25 -2.70 9.59 -6.47
CA PRO A 25 -1.92 10.41 -5.55
C PRO A 25 -1.91 9.83 -4.13
N GLY A 26 -0.71 9.71 -3.54
CA GLY A 26 -0.52 9.15 -2.20
C GLY A 26 -0.30 7.64 -2.14
N SER A 27 -0.51 6.89 -3.22
CA SER A 27 -0.27 5.44 -3.21
C SER A 27 1.21 5.10 -3.05
N LEU A 28 2.12 5.84 -3.68
CA LEU A 28 3.57 5.67 -3.48
C LEU A 28 4.02 6.06 -2.06
N ASP A 29 3.48 7.16 -1.52
CA ASP A 29 3.76 7.59 -0.14
C ASP A 29 3.31 6.55 0.88
N PHE A 30 2.24 5.81 0.57
CA PHE A 30 1.77 4.71 1.39
C PHE A 30 2.78 3.56 1.44
N ILE A 31 3.36 3.15 0.30
CA ILE A 31 4.42 2.13 0.26
C ILE A 31 5.65 2.56 1.05
N ASP A 32 6.10 3.80 0.86
CA ASP A 32 7.25 4.35 1.59
C ASP A 32 7.01 4.30 3.11
N ARG A 33 5.79 4.64 3.56
CA ARG A 33 5.43 4.51 4.98
C ARG A 33 5.43 3.06 5.45
N LEU A 34 4.94 2.11 4.67
CA LEU A 34 4.99 0.69 5.05
C LEU A 34 6.43 0.21 5.21
N GLN A 35 7.30 0.53 4.24
CA GLN A 35 8.72 0.19 4.28
C GLN A 35 9.45 0.81 5.47
N LYS A 36 9.25 2.11 5.72
CA LYS A 36 9.82 2.83 6.88
C LYS A 36 9.39 2.24 8.23
N ASN A 37 8.20 1.66 8.28
CA ASN A 37 7.67 1.01 9.48
C ASN A 37 7.98 -0.50 9.53
N GLY A 38 8.83 -1.03 8.63
CA GLY A 38 9.20 -2.44 8.59
C GLY A 38 8.04 -3.39 8.28
N LYS A 39 7.03 -2.90 7.55
CA LYS A 39 5.83 -3.66 7.21
C LYS A 39 5.94 -4.23 5.81
N SER A 40 5.60 -5.51 5.67
CA SER A 40 5.56 -6.17 4.36
C SER A 40 4.27 -5.82 3.62
N PHE A 41 4.34 -5.77 2.29
CA PHE A 41 3.17 -5.62 1.44
C PHE A 41 3.26 -6.58 0.25
N TYR A 42 2.11 -7.02 -0.22
CA TYR A 42 1.97 -7.87 -1.41
C TYR A 42 0.84 -7.33 -2.27
N PHE A 43 1.08 -7.29 -3.58
CA PHE A 43 0.04 -7.01 -4.56
C PHE A 43 -0.65 -8.31 -4.97
N LEU A 44 -1.97 -8.26 -5.08
CA LEU A 44 -2.82 -9.34 -5.61
C LEU A 44 -3.02 -9.18 -7.11
#